data_AF-A0A091HX66-F1
#
_entry.id   AF-A0A091HX66-F1
#
_cell.length_a   1.000
_cell.length_b   1.000
_cell.length_c   1.000
_cell.angle_alpha   90.00
_cell.angle_beta   90.00
_cell.angle_gamma   90.00
#
_symmetry.space_group_name_H-M   'P 1'
#
loop_
_entity.id
_entity.type
_entity.pdbx_description
1 polymer ?
#
loop_
_entity_poly.entity_id
_entity_poly.type
_entity_poly.pdbx_seq_one_letter_code
_entity_poly.pdbx_strand_id
1 'polypeptide(L)' 'MRILYLLLAVVFLLFQAAPGSADPFPFADTAECRSQGNFCRVGSCPPSFTVSGPCHGGLLKCCSK' A
#
# COMPACT_ATOMS: atom_id res chain seq x y z
N MET A 1 -4.23 41.20 -5.18
CA MET A 1 -3.29 40.51 -4.28
C MET A 1 -3.91 39.43 -3.38
N ARG A 2 -5.23 39.34 -3.20
CA ARG A 2 -5.86 38.32 -2.30
C ARG A 2 -6.27 37.02 -3.00
N ILE A 3 -6.63 37.11 -4.28
CA ILE A 3 -7.09 35.99 -5.12
C ILE A 3 -6.01 34.95 -5.39
N LEU A 4 -4.74 35.36 -5.48
CA LEU A 4 -3.63 34.43 -5.70
C LEU A 4 -3.49 33.41 -4.54
N TYR A 5 -3.70 33.88 -3.30
CA TYR A 5 -3.69 33.01 -2.12
C TYR A 5 -4.86 32.04 -2.09
N LEU A 6 -6.04 32.47 -2.56
CA LEU A 6 -7.21 31.60 -2.66
C LEU A 6 -7.01 30.49 -3.69
N LEU A 7 -6.45 30.83 -4.86
CA LEU A 7 -6.12 29.84 -5.89
C LEU A 7 -5.09 28.82 -5.38
N LEU A 8 -4.07 29.29 -4.66
CA LEU A 8 -3.06 28.41 -4.06
C LEU A 8 -3.68 27.45 -3.03
N ALA A 9 -4.58 27.94 -2.16
CA ALA A 9 -5.29 27.12 -1.19
C ALA A 9 -6.15 26.03 -1.85
N VAL A 10 -6.85 26.37 -2.94
CA VAL A 10 -7.64 25.40 -3.72
C VAL A 10 -6.75 24.33 -4.33
N VAL A 11 -5.61 24.70 -4.91
CA VAL A 11 -4.65 23.72 -5.46
C VAL A 11 -4.13 22.77 -4.37
N PHE A 12 -3.74 23.28 -3.19
CA PHE A 12 -3.30 22.42 -2.10
C PHE A 12 -4.40 21.46 -1.62
N LEU A 13 -5.66 21.91 -1.54
CA LEU A 13 -6.78 21.05 -1.17
C LEU A 13 -7.03 19.93 -2.21
N LEU A 14 -6.87 20.23 -3.50
CA LEU A 14 -7.00 19.23 -4.57
C LEU A 14 -5.88 18.18 -4.53
N PHE A 15 -4.66 18.56 -4.11
CA PHE A 15 -3.53 17.65 -4.00
C PHE A 15 -3.52 16.78 -2.73
N GLN A 16 -4.37 17.05 -1.74
CA GLN A 16 -4.54 16.21 -0.53
C GLN A 16 -5.38 14.95 -0.79
N ALA A 17 -5.96 14.80 -1.98
CA ALA A 17 -6.80 13.68 -2.36
C ALA A 17 -6.05 12.56 -3.10
N ALA A 18 -4.73 12.42 -2.89
CA ALA A 18 -4.03 11.19 -3.22
C ALA A 18 -4.14 10.26 -2.00
N PRO A 19 -5.18 9.40 -1.90
CA PRO A 19 -5.13 8.33 -0.93
C PRO A 19 -3.88 7.52 -1.30
N GLY A 20 -2.88 7.50 -0.42
CA GLY A 20 -1.97 6.37 -0.38
C GLY A 20 -2.86 5.15 -0.36
N SER A 21 -2.66 4.22 -1.29
CA SER A 21 -3.47 3.01 -1.49
C SER A 21 -3.47 2.15 -0.22
N ALA A 22 -4.27 2.57 0.75
CA ALA A 22 -4.74 1.76 1.84
C ALA A 22 -5.98 1.07 1.29
N ASP A 23 -5.76 -0.09 0.69
CA ASP A 23 -6.84 -0.99 0.28
C ASP A 23 -7.90 -1.07 1.40
N PRO A 24 -9.20 -0.83 1.11
CA PRO A 24 -10.27 -0.77 2.12
C PRO A 24 -10.51 -2.06 2.89
N PHE A 25 -9.87 -3.16 2.49
CA PHE A 25 -9.95 -4.46 3.14
C PHE A 25 -8.55 -4.86 3.63
N PRO A 26 -8.19 -4.58 4.89
CA PRO A 26 -7.01 -5.16 5.48
C PRO A 26 -7.30 -6.65 5.66
N PHE A 27 -7.02 -7.46 4.64
CA PHE A 27 -6.93 -8.89 4.84
C PHE A 27 -5.86 -9.10 5.91
N ALA A 28 -6.21 -9.81 6.99
CA ALA A 28 -5.37 -9.95 8.17
C ALA A 28 -3.98 -10.49 7.80
N ASP A 29 -3.93 -11.39 6.81
CA ASP A 29 -2.71 -11.94 6.22
C ASP A 29 -1.85 -10.88 5.51
N THR A 30 -2.45 -9.95 4.75
CA THR A 30 -1.75 -8.82 4.12
C THR A 30 -1.19 -7.85 5.16
N ALA A 31 -1.97 -7.51 6.18
CA ALA A 31 -1.55 -6.60 7.24
C ALA A 31 -0.40 -7.18 8.06
N GLU A 32 -0.50 -8.46 8.42
CA GLU A 32 0.53 -9.19 9.14
C GLU A 32 1.82 -9.32 8.32
N CYS A 33 1.71 -9.66 7.03
CA CYS A 33 2.85 -9.69 6.10
C CYS A 33 3.58 -8.34 6.04
N ARG A 34 2.85 -7.24 5.79
CA ARG A 34 3.46 -5.89 5.76
C ARG A 34 4.04 -5.47 7.09
N SER A 35 3.43 -5.85 8.21
CA SER A 35 3.90 -5.46 9.55
C SER A 35 5.31 -5.97 9.85
N GLN A 36 5.69 -7.09 9.24
CA GLN A 36 7.01 -7.71 9.36
C GLN A 36 8.03 -7.12 8.37
N GLY A 37 7.66 -6.11 7.57
CA GLY A 37 8.51 -5.56 6.51
C GLY A 37 8.54 -6.41 5.24
N ASN A 38 7.66 -7.40 5.13
CA ASN A 38 7.54 -8.28 3.97
C ASN A 38 6.57 -7.69 2.93
N PHE A 39 6.54 -8.28 1.74
CA PHE A 39 5.67 -7.82 0.65
C PHE A 39 4.84 -8.95 0.04
N CYS A 40 3.65 -8.59 -0.42
CA CYS A 40 2.76 -9.51 -1.12
C CYS A 40 3.04 -9.48 -2.62
N ARG A 41 3.19 -10.66 -3.25
CA ARG A 41 3.48 -10.79 -4.68
C ARG A 41 2.57 -11.81 -5.36
N VAL A 42 2.21 -11.52 -6.61
CA VAL A 42 1.54 -12.49 -7.50
C VAL A 42 2.60 -13.47 -8.01
N GLY A 43 2.38 -14.77 -7.77
CA GLY A 43 3.28 -15.83 -8.22
C GLY A 43 4.40 -16.15 -7.25
N SER A 44 5.58 -16.49 -7.76
CA SER A 44 6.76 -16.90 -6.98
C SER A 44 7.52 -15.71 -6.40
N CYS A 45 8.04 -15.89 -5.18
CA CYS A 45 8.92 -14.93 -4.54
C CYS A 45 10.28 -14.85 -5.27
N PRO A 46 10.96 -13.69 -5.23
CA PRO A 46 12.33 -13.60 -5.75
C PRO A 46 13.25 -14.62 -5.06
N PRO A 47 14.37 -15.01 -5.70
CA PRO A 47 15.23 -16.09 -5.19
C PRO A 47 15.87 -15.82 -3.82
N SER A 48 15.93 -14.56 -3.38
CA SER A 48 16.42 -14.18 -2.05
C SER A 48 15.32 -14.10 -0.98
N PHE A 49 14.09 -14.50 -1.30
CA PHE A 49 12.94 -14.42 -0.42
C PHE A 49 12.20 -15.76 -0.40
N THR A 50 11.75 -16.17 0.78
CA THR A 50 10.95 -17.36 1.03
C THR A 50 9.46 -17.02 1.14
N VAL A 51 8.60 -17.98 0.82
CA VAL A 51 7.16 -17.83 1.01
C VAL A 51 6.86 -18.05 2.49
N SER A 52 6.42 -17.01 3.19
CA SER A 52 6.06 -17.07 4.61
C SER A 52 4.57 -17.40 4.82
N GLY A 53 3.71 -17.00 3.87
CA GLY A 53 2.26 -17.24 3.99
C GLY A 53 1.45 -16.70 2.81
N PRO A 54 0.10 -16.74 2.90
CA PRO A 54 -0.80 -16.09 1.95
C PRO A 54 -0.87 -14.57 2.18
N CYS A 55 -1.36 -13.85 1.17
CA CYS A 55 -1.75 -12.44 1.21
C CYS A 55 -3.08 -12.26 0.46
N HIS A 56 -3.83 -11.21 0.80
CA HIS A 56 -5.14 -10.87 0.22
C HIS A 56 -6.10 -12.06 0.23
N GLY A 57 -6.21 -12.76 1.36
CA GLY A 57 -7.07 -13.93 1.49
C GLY A 57 -6.64 -15.11 0.61
N GLY A 58 -5.34 -15.21 0.31
CA GLY A 58 -4.77 -16.30 -0.48
C GLY A 58 -4.62 -16.04 -1.98
N LEU A 59 -4.99 -14.86 -2.48
CA LEU A 59 -4.71 -14.49 -3.89
C LEU A 59 -3.21 -14.25 -4.16
N LEU A 60 -2.48 -13.81 -3.14
CA LEU A 60 -1.08 -13.41 -3.22
C LEU A 60 -0.23 -14.26 -2.25
N LYS A 61 1.09 -14.24 -2.45
CA LYS A 61 2.07 -14.87 -1.56
C LYS A 61 2.81 -13.79 -0.79
N CYS A 62 2.95 -13.96 0.53
CA CYS A 62 3.81 -13.14 1.36
C CYS A 62 5.26 -13.61 1.19
N CYS A 63 6.13 -12.73 0.70
CA CYS A 63 7.54 -12.97 0.50
C CYS A 63 8.35 -12.36 1.65
N SER A 64 8.97 -13.22 2.46
CA SER A 64 9.87 -12.86 3.56
C SER A 64 11.32 -13.07 3.14
N LYS A 65 12.22 -12.20 3.59
CA LYS A 65 13.65 -12.47 3.42
C LYS A 65 14.10 -13.61 4.32
#